data_AF-A0A9N9E3Y3-F1
#
_entry.id   AF-A0A9N9E3Y3-F1
#
_cell.length_a   1.000
_cell.length_b   1.000
_cell.length_c   1.000
_cell.angle_alpha   90.00
_cell.angle_beta   90.00
_cell.angle_gamma   90.00
#
_symmetry.space_group_name_H-M   'P 1'
#
loop_
_entity.id
_entity.type
_entity.pdbx_description
1 polymer ?
#
loop_
_entity_poly.entity_id
_entity_poly.type
_entity_poly.pdbx_seq_one_letter_code
_entity_poly.pdbx_strand_id
1 'polypeptide(L)'
;MDFEKYISDFLNDTALHDWSPMNCLRYLERRVLFSSDSKNDIIDAFKRTLEKSSKSSVIYANAKAKAIKLSKNAEEIFQRKEVLDFFGEIDRKWEIRHNSREITRNVDMAKVAISKTATTNLMDTLETECRVKTKRPRNQIGMPNQQMYSDSDDEEHRRVYKKYARTPTTLSAHSELMLGEDGNVYEVIVDNNEDEE
;
A
#
# COMPACT_ATOMS: atom_id res chain seq x y z
N MET A 1 -18.60 12.26 -12.62
CA MET A 1 -18.73 10.79 -12.77
C MET A 1 -19.78 10.53 -13.84
N ASP A 2 -19.62 9.48 -14.66
CA ASP A 2 -20.61 9.15 -15.69
C ASP A 2 -21.72 8.25 -15.12
N PHE A 3 -22.62 8.84 -14.32
CA PHE A 3 -23.73 8.09 -13.72
C PHE A 3 -24.75 7.63 -14.76
N GLU A 4 -24.90 8.34 -15.88
CA GLU A 4 -25.85 7.94 -16.95
C GLU A 4 -25.51 6.55 -17.49
N LYS A 5 -24.21 6.28 -17.74
CA LYS A 5 -23.77 4.95 -18.19
C LYS A 5 -24.12 3.85 -17.19
N TYR A 6 -23.73 4.01 -15.92
CA TYR A 6 -23.98 2.97 -14.91
C TYR A 6 -25.47 2.75 -14.64
N ILE A 7 -26.29 3.79 -14.73
CA ILE A 7 -27.75 3.66 -14.58
C ILE A 7 -28.35 2.97 -15.81
N SER A 8 -27.83 3.25 -17.01
CA SER A 8 -28.25 2.50 -18.21
C SER A 8 -27.90 1.02 -18.08
N ASP A 9 -26.70 0.70 -17.59
CA ASP A 9 -26.29 -0.68 -17.32
C ASP A 9 -27.23 -1.33 -16.29
N PHE A 10 -27.60 -0.63 -15.23
CA PHE A 10 -28.59 -1.10 -14.26
C PHE A 10 -29.93 -1.47 -14.93
N LEU A 11 -30.47 -0.61 -15.80
CA LEU A 11 -31.74 -0.88 -16.47
C LEU A 11 -31.66 -2.08 -17.43
N ASN A 12 -30.50 -2.32 -18.03
CA ASN A 12 -30.28 -3.45 -18.95
C ASN A 12 -30.01 -4.77 -18.20
N ASP A 13 -29.27 -4.71 -17.09
CA ASP A 13 -28.87 -5.88 -16.30
C ASP A 13 -29.96 -6.35 -15.33
N THR A 14 -30.91 -5.48 -14.99
CA THR A 14 -31.86 -5.70 -13.90
C THR A 14 -33.27 -5.94 -14.43
N ALA A 15 -33.95 -6.95 -13.85
CA ALA A 15 -35.32 -7.26 -14.19
C ALA A 15 -36.26 -6.07 -13.91
N LEU A 16 -37.31 -5.92 -14.75
CA LEU A 16 -38.20 -4.77 -14.69
C LEU A 16 -38.84 -4.56 -13.30
N HIS A 17 -39.16 -5.63 -12.57
CA HIS A 17 -39.78 -5.54 -11.24
C HIS A 17 -38.85 -4.88 -10.21
N ASP A 18 -37.54 -5.07 -10.36
CA ASP A 18 -36.52 -4.55 -9.46
C ASP A 18 -36.11 -3.10 -9.76
N TRP A 19 -36.63 -2.50 -10.82
CA TRP A 19 -36.41 -1.08 -11.11
C TRP A 19 -36.97 -0.22 -9.97
N SER A 20 -36.07 0.35 -9.17
CA SER A 20 -36.34 1.28 -8.09
C SER A 20 -35.10 2.14 -7.81
N PRO A 21 -35.27 3.36 -7.28
CA PRO A 21 -34.13 4.21 -6.89
C PRO A 21 -33.19 3.54 -5.89
N MET A 22 -33.73 2.81 -4.90
CA MET A 22 -32.92 2.11 -3.91
C MET A 22 -32.07 0.98 -4.53
N ASN A 23 -32.65 0.17 -5.42
CA ASN A 23 -31.88 -0.88 -6.10
C ASN A 23 -30.84 -0.28 -7.05
N CYS A 24 -31.16 0.83 -7.71
CA CYS A 24 -30.20 1.58 -8.51
C CYS A 24 -29.01 2.06 -7.65
N LEU A 25 -29.28 2.65 -6.48
CA LEU A 25 -28.22 3.11 -5.57
C LEU A 25 -27.34 1.97 -5.06
N ARG A 26 -27.95 0.82 -4.71
CA ARG A 26 -27.20 -0.39 -4.33
C ARG A 26 -26.35 -0.95 -5.47
N TYR A 27 -26.84 -0.85 -6.70
CA TYR A 27 -26.08 -1.24 -7.89
C TYR A 27 -24.89 -0.30 -8.11
N LEU A 28 -25.10 1.01 -7.94
CA LEU A 28 -24.05 2.02 -8.04
C LEU A 28 -22.97 1.85 -6.96
N GLU A 29 -23.34 1.60 -5.70
CA GLU A 29 -22.39 1.45 -4.57
C GLU A 29 -21.32 0.38 -4.86
N ARG A 30 -21.70 -0.69 -5.58
CA ARG A 30 -20.80 -1.80 -5.92
C ARG A 30 -19.83 -1.48 -7.04
N ARG A 31 -20.11 -0.47 -7.86
CA ARG A 31 -19.36 -0.18 -9.10
C ARG A 31 -18.65 1.17 -9.06
N VAL A 32 -19.15 2.11 -8.27
CA VAL A 32 -18.69 3.50 -8.29
C VAL A 32 -18.64 4.04 -6.87
N LEU A 33 -17.59 4.80 -6.57
CA LEU A 33 -17.48 5.55 -5.32
C LEU A 33 -18.19 6.89 -5.47
N PHE A 34 -19.23 7.13 -4.67
CA PHE A 34 -19.92 8.42 -4.61
C PHE A 34 -20.23 8.78 -3.15
N SER A 35 -20.61 10.03 -2.91
CA SER A 35 -21.06 10.57 -1.62
C SER A 35 -22.42 11.25 -1.78
N SER A 36 -22.98 11.77 -0.68
CA SER A 36 -24.17 12.62 -0.72
C SER A 36 -24.00 13.87 -1.58
N ASP A 37 -22.78 14.36 -1.80
CA ASP A 37 -22.51 15.48 -2.72
C ASP A 37 -22.93 15.15 -4.16
N SER A 38 -22.82 13.89 -4.55
CA SER A 38 -23.20 13.41 -5.89
C SER A 38 -24.71 13.15 -6.03
N LYS A 39 -25.52 13.39 -4.98
CA LYS A 39 -26.94 13.03 -4.97
C LYS A 39 -27.72 13.65 -6.11
N ASN A 40 -27.55 14.95 -6.36
CA ASN A 40 -28.29 15.65 -7.41
C ASN A 40 -27.89 15.14 -8.80
N ASP A 41 -26.60 14.90 -9.04
CA ASP A 41 -26.10 14.33 -10.28
C ASP A 41 -26.70 12.93 -10.55
N ILE A 42 -26.81 12.10 -9.50
CA ILE A 42 -27.43 10.78 -9.59
C ILE A 42 -28.92 10.89 -9.91
N ILE A 43 -29.64 11.81 -9.26
CA ILE A 43 -31.08 12.04 -9.53
C ILE A 43 -31.28 12.46 -10.99
N ASP A 44 -30.49 13.42 -11.46
CA ASP A 44 -30.59 13.94 -12.82
C ASP A 44 -30.25 12.87 -13.86
N ALA A 45 -29.17 12.12 -13.64
CA ALA A 45 -28.80 11.00 -14.50
C ALA A 45 -29.88 9.91 -14.51
N PHE A 46 -30.47 9.61 -13.35
CA PHE A 46 -31.55 8.63 -13.22
C PHE A 46 -32.78 9.05 -14.03
N LYS A 47 -33.22 10.30 -13.89
CA LYS A 47 -34.34 10.87 -14.65
C LYS A 47 -34.08 10.82 -16.15
N ARG A 48 -32.94 11.34 -16.59
CA ARG A 48 -32.57 11.39 -18.02
C ARG A 48 -32.53 10.00 -18.64
N THR A 49 -31.97 9.02 -17.92
CA THR A 49 -31.84 7.65 -18.43
C THR A 49 -33.20 6.96 -18.56
N LEU A 50 -34.10 7.16 -17.59
CA LEU A 50 -35.46 6.66 -17.67
C LEU A 50 -36.29 7.36 -18.75
N GLU A 51 -36.10 8.66 -18.96
CA GLU A 51 -36.74 9.39 -20.07
C GLU A 51 -36.25 8.93 -21.45
N LYS A 52 -34.95 8.66 -21.60
CA LYS A 52 -34.41 8.05 -22.81
C LYS A 52 -35.01 6.66 -23.04
N SER A 53 -35.10 5.86 -21.97
CA SER A 53 -35.68 4.51 -22.00
C SER A 53 -37.17 4.53 -22.38
N SER A 54 -37.96 5.48 -21.86
CA SER A 54 -39.39 5.57 -22.17
C SER A 54 -39.66 5.94 -23.64
N LYS A 55 -38.77 6.71 -24.26
CA LYS A 55 -38.84 7.10 -25.68
C LYS A 55 -38.34 6.00 -26.63
N SER A 56 -37.62 4.99 -26.13
CA SER A 56 -37.08 3.91 -26.96
C SER A 56 -38.18 3.07 -27.60
N SER A 57 -38.12 2.82 -28.91
CA SER A 57 -39.08 1.94 -29.61
C SER A 57 -38.95 0.46 -29.22
N VAL A 58 -37.81 0.07 -28.65
CA VAL A 58 -37.44 -1.33 -28.38
C VAL A 58 -38.05 -1.86 -27.07
N ILE A 59 -38.47 -0.97 -26.16
CA ILE A 59 -38.94 -1.35 -24.82
C ILE A 59 -40.44 -1.65 -24.82
N TYR A 60 -40.84 -2.77 -24.20
CA TYR A 60 -42.24 -3.17 -24.01
C TYR A 60 -43.06 -2.12 -23.24
N ALA A 61 -44.37 -2.02 -23.53
CA ALA A 61 -45.25 -0.98 -22.98
C ALA A 61 -45.22 -0.86 -21.44
N ASN A 62 -45.16 -1.99 -20.73
CA ASN A 62 -45.10 -2.01 -19.26
C ASN A 62 -43.82 -1.36 -18.72
N ALA A 63 -42.68 -1.60 -19.37
CA ALA A 63 -41.42 -1.01 -18.98
C ALA A 63 -41.39 0.50 -19.27
N LYS A 64 -42.00 0.96 -20.37
CA LYS A 64 -42.20 2.39 -20.64
C LYS A 64 -43.04 3.07 -19.56
N ALA A 65 -44.19 2.47 -19.21
CA ALA A 65 -45.08 3.01 -18.18
C ALA A 65 -44.37 3.11 -16.82
N LYS A 66 -43.61 2.07 -16.46
CA LYS A 66 -42.81 2.08 -15.23
C LYS A 66 -41.71 3.14 -15.26
N ALA A 67 -41.00 3.29 -16.38
CA ALA A 67 -39.95 4.30 -16.53
C ALA A 67 -40.50 5.73 -16.36
N ILE A 68 -41.64 6.04 -16.98
CA ILE A 68 -42.31 7.35 -16.86
C ILE A 68 -42.72 7.61 -15.40
N LYS A 69 -43.30 6.60 -14.73
CA LYS A 69 -43.71 6.73 -13.32
C LYS A 69 -42.50 6.99 -12.42
N LEU A 70 -41.41 6.27 -12.63
CA LEU A 70 -40.19 6.41 -11.84
C LEU A 70 -39.48 7.75 -12.09
N SER A 71 -39.41 8.23 -13.34
CA SER A 71 -38.77 9.51 -13.64
C SER A 71 -39.54 10.68 -13.04
N LYS A 72 -40.88 10.66 -13.11
CA LYS A 72 -41.75 11.70 -12.55
C LYS A 72 -41.64 11.78 -11.02
N ASN A 73 -41.58 10.62 -10.36
CA ASN A 73 -41.57 10.55 -8.90
C ASN A 73 -40.15 10.50 -8.30
N ALA A 74 -39.10 10.61 -9.13
CA ALA A 74 -37.72 10.40 -8.69
C ALA A 74 -37.34 11.32 -7.52
N GLU A 75 -37.55 12.63 -7.63
CA GLU A 75 -37.20 13.59 -6.58
C GLU A 75 -37.85 13.24 -5.23
N GLU A 76 -39.14 12.94 -5.24
CA GLU A 76 -39.89 12.57 -4.03
C GLU A 76 -39.34 11.27 -3.41
N ILE A 77 -39.04 10.26 -4.24
CA ILE A 77 -38.48 9.00 -3.75
C ILE A 77 -37.08 9.20 -3.16
N PHE A 78 -36.25 10.03 -3.79
CA PHE A 78 -34.91 10.35 -3.28
C PHE A 78 -34.90 11.21 -2.02
N GLN A 79 -36.02 11.84 -1.67
CA GLN A 79 -36.21 12.53 -0.39
C GLN A 79 -36.71 11.62 0.73
N ARG A 80 -37.08 10.37 0.43
CA ARG A 80 -37.52 9.43 1.47
C ARG A 80 -36.39 9.16 2.45
N LYS A 81 -36.78 9.03 3.72
CA LYS A 81 -35.86 8.75 4.83
C LYS A 81 -34.92 7.58 4.52
N GLU A 82 -35.43 6.49 3.95
CA GLU A 82 -34.61 5.31 3.60
C GLU A 82 -33.44 5.65 2.65
N VAL A 83 -33.66 6.55 1.68
CA VAL A 83 -32.65 6.96 0.71
C VAL A 83 -31.66 7.92 1.35
N LEU A 84 -32.15 8.85 2.18
CA LEU A 84 -31.29 9.77 2.93
C LEU A 84 -30.39 9.01 3.92
N ASP A 85 -30.93 8.03 4.63
CA ASP A 85 -30.18 7.15 5.54
C ASP A 85 -29.13 6.35 4.76
N PHE A 86 -29.44 5.90 3.54
CA PHE A 86 -28.47 5.23 2.66
C PHE A 86 -27.29 6.14 2.31
N PHE A 87 -27.54 7.38 1.89
CA PHE A 87 -26.45 8.34 1.61
C PHE A 87 -25.62 8.64 2.87
N GLY A 88 -26.25 8.78 4.03
CA GLY A 88 -25.53 8.96 5.30
C GLY A 88 -24.62 7.78 5.65
N GLU A 89 -25.04 6.55 5.36
CA GLU A 89 -24.20 5.36 5.56
C GLU A 89 -23.04 5.30 4.56
N ILE A 90 -23.25 5.70 3.30
CA ILE A 90 -22.18 5.81 2.29
C ILE A 90 -21.12 6.82 2.72
N ASP A 91 -21.54 7.99 3.20
CA ASP A 91 -20.63 9.03 3.68
C ASP A 91 -19.84 8.57 4.90
N ARG A 92 -20.51 7.92 5.87
CA ARG A 92 -19.85 7.31 7.03
C ARG A 92 -18.79 6.27 6.62
N LYS A 93 -19.12 5.38 5.67
CA LYS A 93 -18.15 4.42 5.12
C LYS A 93 -16.99 5.12 4.43
N TRP A 94 -17.21 6.30 3.84
CA TRP A 94 -16.15 7.10 3.23
C TRP A 94 -15.23 7.71 4.30
N GLU A 95 -15.79 8.34 5.33
CA GLU A 95 -15.03 8.90 6.46
C GLU A 95 -14.20 7.84 7.19
N ILE A 96 -14.77 6.67 7.49
CA ILE A 96 -14.03 5.59 8.14
C ILE A 96 -12.81 5.17 7.32
N ARG A 97 -12.96 5.06 6.00
CA ARG A 97 -11.86 4.73 5.09
C ARG A 97 -10.82 5.84 5.02
N HIS A 98 -11.25 7.10 5.05
CA HIS A 98 -10.35 8.25 5.09
C HIS A 98 -9.53 8.27 6.38
N ASN A 99 -10.18 8.19 7.54
CA ASN A 99 -9.53 8.19 8.86
C ASN A 99 -8.56 7.01 9.02
N SER A 100 -8.91 5.83 8.52
CA SER A 100 -8.02 4.66 8.56
C SER A 100 -6.71 4.88 7.80
N ARG A 101 -6.78 5.56 6.64
CA ARG A 101 -5.58 5.92 5.85
C ARG A 101 -4.74 6.96 6.56
N GLU A 102 -5.38 7.95 7.18
CA GLU A 102 -4.70 9.00 7.94
C GLU A 102 -3.96 8.42 9.16
N ILE A 103 -4.62 7.55 9.93
CA ILE A 103 -4.00 6.83 11.06
C ILE A 103 -2.77 6.05 10.58
N THR A 104 -2.90 5.31 9.48
CA THR A 104 -1.78 4.53 8.92
C THR A 104 -0.61 5.43 8.56
N ARG A 105 -0.87 6.55 7.87
CA ARG A 105 0.16 7.53 7.50
C ARG A 105 0.84 8.12 8.73
N ASN A 106 0.08 8.45 9.77
CA ASN A 106 0.62 9.00 11.02
C ASN A 106 1.51 8.00 11.75
N VAL A 107 1.12 6.71 11.77
CA VAL A 107 1.94 5.64 12.33
C VAL A 107 3.26 5.50 11.56
N ASP A 108 3.23 5.54 10.23
CA ASP A 108 4.45 5.45 9.42
C ASP A 108 5.38 6.64 9.65
N MET A 109 4.83 7.86 9.72
CA MET A 109 5.61 9.05 10.08
C MET A 109 6.22 8.95 11.47
N ALA A 110 5.48 8.44 12.46
CA ALA A 110 5.98 8.26 13.82
C ALA A 110 7.12 7.23 13.88
N LYS A 111 6.98 6.09 13.18
CA LYS A 111 8.06 5.09 13.06
C LYS A 111 9.34 5.69 12.47
N VAL A 112 9.21 6.50 11.43
CA VAL A 112 10.35 7.20 10.81
C VAL A 112 10.97 8.20 11.79
N ALA A 113 10.18 8.98 12.50
CA ALA A 113 10.67 9.94 13.49
C ALA A 113 11.42 9.25 14.62
N ILE A 114 10.85 8.18 15.20
CA ILE A 114 11.49 7.38 16.25
C ILE A 114 12.81 6.80 15.76
N SER A 115 12.84 6.25 14.54
CA SER A 115 14.06 5.69 13.95
C SER A 115 15.15 6.76 13.79
N LYS A 116 14.79 7.95 13.29
CA LYS A 116 15.72 9.08 13.17
C LYS A 116 16.28 9.48 14.53
N THR A 117 15.43 9.68 15.53
CA THR A 117 15.87 10.04 16.89
C THR A 117 16.76 8.96 17.51
N ALA A 118 16.44 7.68 17.32
CA ALA A 118 17.29 6.59 17.78
C ALA A 118 18.67 6.62 17.12
N THR A 119 18.72 6.88 15.80
CA THR A 119 20.01 6.97 15.07
C THR A 119 20.85 8.18 15.48
N THR A 120 20.24 9.34 15.74
CA THR A 120 20.97 10.52 16.22
C THR A 120 21.51 10.27 17.63
N ASN A 121 20.69 9.73 18.53
CA ASN A 121 21.12 9.43 19.90
C ASN A 121 22.27 8.41 19.93
N LEU A 122 22.25 7.41 19.06
CA LEU A 122 23.36 6.47 18.89
C LEU A 122 24.62 7.15 18.36
N MET A 123 24.51 8.01 17.34
CA MET A 123 25.66 8.79 16.85
C MET A 123 26.26 9.67 17.94
N ASP A 124 25.44 10.38 18.71
CA ASP A 124 25.90 11.27 19.78
C ASP A 124 26.59 10.48 20.90
N THR A 125 26.06 9.30 21.23
CA THR A 125 26.68 8.39 22.22
C THR A 125 28.02 7.87 21.71
N LEU A 126 28.11 7.46 20.44
CA LEU A 126 29.37 7.01 19.85
C LEU A 126 30.40 8.13 19.76
N GLU A 127 29.98 9.35 19.45
CA GLU A 127 30.88 10.51 19.40
C GLU A 127 31.42 10.85 20.80
N THR A 128 30.56 10.81 21.83
CA THR A 128 30.99 11.05 23.21
C THR A 128 31.90 9.93 23.73
N GLU A 129 31.60 8.66 23.45
CA GLU A 129 32.50 7.53 23.79
C GLU A 129 33.85 7.61 23.07
N CYS A 130 33.88 7.97 21.79
CA CYS A 130 35.13 8.17 21.04
C CYS A 130 35.97 9.31 21.63
N ARG A 131 35.33 10.41 22.06
CA ARG A 131 36.00 11.52 22.75
C ARG A 131 36.51 11.14 24.15
N VAL A 132 35.89 10.19 24.84
CA VAL A 132 36.34 9.68 26.15
C VAL A 132 37.52 8.71 26.00
N LYS A 133 37.54 7.86 24.97
CA LYS A 133 38.64 6.90 24.72
C LYS A 133 39.96 7.57 24.32
N THR A 134 39.91 8.75 23.69
CA THR A 134 41.12 9.52 23.32
C THR A 134 41.73 10.33 24.47
N LYS A 135 41.07 10.40 25.63
CA LYS A 135 41.55 11.11 26.84
C LYS A 135 42.16 10.19 27.91
N ARG A 136 42.64 8.99 27.54
CA ARG A 136 43.44 8.19 28.49
C ARG A 136 44.80 8.88 28.71
N PRO A 137 45.22 9.15 29.96
CA PRO A 137 46.53 9.71 30.22
C PRO A 137 47.61 8.74 29.73
N ARG A 138 48.55 9.29 28.96
CA ARG A 138 49.74 8.64 28.41
C ARG A 138 50.66 8.24 29.58
N ASN A 139 50.39 7.09 30.19
CA ASN A 139 51.36 6.48 31.11
C ASN A 139 52.57 6.00 30.32
N GLN A 140 53.72 6.17 30.96
CA GLN A 140 55.05 6.25 30.38
C GLN A 140 55.46 4.99 29.60
N ILE A 141 56.29 5.28 28.61
CA ILE A 141 57.04 4.37 27.75
C ILE A 141 57.85 3.39 28.60
N GLY A 142 57.64 2.10 28.36
CA GLY A 142 58.46 1.00 28.84
C GLY A 142 58.21 -0.21 27.97
N MET A 143 58.98 -0.32 26.89
CA MET A 143 59.21 -1.56 26.12
C MET A 143 60.72 -1.77 26.08
N PRO A 144 61.27 -3.00 25.97
CA PRO A 144 60.58 -4.23 25.54
C PRO A 144 60.89 -5.47 26.41
N ASN A 145 60.10 -6.53 26.26
CA ASN A 145 60.73 -7.86 26.25
C ASN A 145 60.11 -8.69 25.13
N GLN A 146 60.89 -8.88 24.08
CA GLN A 146 60.64 -9.87 23.04
C GLN A 146 60.76 -11.25 23.67
N GLN A 147 59.69 -12.05 23.59
CA GLN A 147 59.84 -13.50 23.56
C GLN A 147 59.43 -13.95 22.17
N MET A 148 60.46 -14.29 21.40
CA MET A 148 60.35 -15.12 20.21
C MET A 148 59.91 -16.51 20.63
N TYR A 149 58.82 -17.00 20.05
CA TYR A 149 58.66 -18.42 19.77
C TYR A 149 58.19 -18.52 18.32
N SER A 150 59.13 -18.95 17.48
CA SER A 150 58.90 -19.54 16.17
C SER A 150 58.48 -21.00 16.35
N ASP A 151 57.93 -21.55 15.28
CA ASP A 151 57.64 -22.97 15.01
C ASP A 151 56.21 -23.43 15.37
N SER A 152 55.31 -23.32 14.39
CA SER A 152 54.86 -24.53 13.69
C SER A 152 54.16 -24.13 12.39
N ASP A 153 54.70 -24.64 11.29
CA ASP A 153 54.03 -24.69 10.00
C ASP A 153 52.68 -25.40 10.17
N ASP A 154 51.61 -24.72 9.78
CA ASP A 154 50.40 -25.37 9.27
C ASP A 154 49.77 -24.41 8.26
N GLU A 155 50.04 -24.73 7.01
CA GLU A 155 49.52 -24.15 5.80
C GLU A 155 48.10 -24.65 5.59
N GLU A 156 47.09 -23.91 6.03
CA GLU A 156 45.72 -24.15 5.59
C GLU A 156 44.90 -22.86 5.51
N HIS A 157 44.62 -22.47 4.26
CA HIS A 157 43.57 -21.55 3.81
C HIS A 157 43.39 -20.21 4.54
N ARG A 158 44.09 -19.16 4.04
CA ARG A 158 43.61 -17.77 4.16
C ARG A 158 42.29 -17.60 3.38
N ARG A 159 41.15 -17.85 4.02
CA ARG A 159 39.87 -17.28 3.58
C ARG A 159 39.79 -15.84 4.09
N VAL A 160 39.92 -14.89 3.17
CA VAL A 160 39.71 -13.47 3.46
C VAL A 160 38.21 -13.21 3.49
N TYR A 161 37.60 -13.17 4.67
CA TYR A 161 36.20 -12.79 4.81
C TYR A 161 36.06 -11.26 4.77
N LYS A 162 35.50 -10.73 3.68
CA LYS A 162 34.98 -9.34 3.66
C LYS A 162 33.57 -9.34 4.24
N LYS A 163 33.42 -8.74 5.42
CA LYS A 163 32.12 -8.50 6.06
C LYS A 163 31.46 -7.27 5.42
N TYR A 164 30.39 -7.46 4.67
CA TYR A 164 29.57 -6.35 4.16
C TYR A 164 28.40 -6.08 5.11
N ALA A 165 28.23 -4.83 5.52
CA ALA A 165 27.15 -4.41 6.43
C ALA A 165 25.80 -4.17 5.72
N ARG A 166 25.73 -4.32 4.39
CA ARG A 166 24.51 -4.17 3.57
C ARG A 166 24.61 -5.04 2.31
N THR A 167 23.48 -5.58 1.89
CA THR A 167 23.33 -6.33 0.64
C THR A 167 23.79 -5.49 -0.55
N PRO A 168 24.62 -6.04 -1.46
CA PRO A 168 24.93 -5.39 -2.73
C PRO A 168 23.71 -5.45 -3.66
N THR A 169 23.35 -4.32 -4.27
CA THR A 169 22.16 -4.17 -5.13
C THR A 169 22.36 -4.73 -6.56
N THR A 170 23.44 -5.45 -6.84
CA THR A 170 23.67 -6.05 -8.16
C THR A 170 24.44 -7.36 -8.02
N LEU A 171 23.77 -8.50 -8.20
CA LEU A 171 24.41 -9.81 -8.32
C LEU A 171 24.41 -10.25 -9.79
N SER A 172 25.61 -10.56 -10.26
CA SER A 172 25.89 -11.28 -11.51
C SER A 172 25.48 -12.75 -11.34
N ALA A 173 25.07 -13.41 -12.43
CA ALA A 173 24.31 -14.66 -12.44
C ALA A 173 25.04 -15.95 -11.99
N HIS A 174 26.18 -15.87 -11.29
CA HIS A 174 27.02 -17.04 -10.95
C HIS A 174 27.49 -17.12 -9.49
N SER A 175 26.78 -16.52 -8.55
CA SER A 175 27.10 -16.57 -7.11
C SER A 175 26.02 -17.31 -6.31
N GLU A 176 26.39 -18.40 -5.62
CA GLU A 176 25.51 -19.14 -4.72
C GLU A 176 25.69 -18.64 -3.28
N LEU A 177 24.57 -18.28 -2.62
CA LEU A 177 24.56 -17.73 -1.26
C LEU A 177 24.21 -18.83 -0.27
N MET A 178 25.08 -19.08 0.70
CA MET A 178 24.84 -20.02 1.79
C MET A 178 24.51 -19.24 3.08
N LEU A 179 23.43 -19.64 3.74
CA LEU A 179 23.04 -19.15 5.06
C LEU A 179 23.77 -19.94 6.14
N GLY A 180 24.61 -19.27 6.92
CA GLY A 180 25.25 -19.85 8.09
C GLY A 180 24.26 -20.02 9.24
N GLU A 181 24.51 -20.97 10.13
CA GLU A 181 23.68 -21.24 11.31
C GLU A 181 23.65 -20.08 12.33
N ASP A 182 24.50 -19.08 12.16
CA ASP A 182 24.51 -17.82 12.92
C ASP A 182 23.61 -16.72 12.31
N GLY A 183 22.91 -17.03 11.20
CA GLY A 183 21.99 -16.12 10.51
C GLY A 183 22.66 -15.15 9.53
N ASN A 184 23.96 -15.30 9.26
CA ASN A 184 24.68 -14.48 8.29
C ASN A 184 24.72 -15.14 6.91
N VAL A 185 24.72 -14.31 5.85
CA VAL A 185 24.78 -14.76 4.45
C VAL A 185 26.21 -14.65 3.95
N TYR A 186 26.73 -15.75 3.42
CA TYR A 186 28.07 -15.84 2.85
C TYR A 186 27.98 -16.07 1.35
N GLU A 187 28.78 -15.32 0.59
CA GLU A 187 28.98 -15.55 -0.84
C GLU A 187 30.20 -16.46 -1.01
N VAL A 188 30.00 -17.61 -1.64
CA VAL A 188 31.08 -18.54 -1.98
C VAL A 188 31.50 -18.24 -3.41
N ILE A 189 32.68 -17.64 -3.57
CA ILE A 189 33.31 -17.50 -4.89
C ILE A 189 34.05 -18.80 -5.16
N VAL A 190 33.54 -19.60 -6.10
CA VAL A 190 34.24 -20.77 -6.62
C VAL A 190 35.11 -20.29 -7.76
N ASP A 191 36.43 -20.23 -7.56
CA ASP A 191 37.38 -20.02 -8.65
C ASP A 191 37.40 -21.28 -9.52
N ASN A 192 36.63 -21.26 -10.61
CA ASN A 192 36.83 -22.19 -11.71
C ASN A 192 38.02 -21.69 -12.53
N ASN A 193 39.23 -22.14 -12.19
CA ASN A 193 40.31 -22.19 -13.16
C ASN A 193 39.97 -23.33 -14.15
N GLU A 194 39.18 -23.01 -15.17
CA GLU A 194 39.21 -23.77 -16.42
C GLU A 194 40.20 -23.06 -17.34
N ASP A 195 41.40 -23.63 -17.45
CA ASP A 195 42.38 -23.31 -18.47
C ASP A 195 41.82 -23.72 -19.85
N GLU A 196 41.49 -22.73 -20.69
CA GLU A 196 41.34 -22.90 -22.14
C GLU A 196 42.73 -22.80 -22.79
N GLU A 197 43.30 -23.93 -23.22
CA GLU A 197 43.81 -24.21 -24.59
C GLU A 197 44.34 -25.64 -24.74
#